data_AF-A0A4S3KJ47-F1
#
_entry.id   AF-A0A4S3KJ47-F1
#
_cell.length_a   1.000
_cell.length_b   1.000
_cell.length_c   1.000
_cell.angle_alpha   90.00
_cell.angle_beta   90.00
_cell.angle_gamma   90.00
#
_symmetry.space_group_name_H-M   'P 1'
#
loop_
_entity.id
_entity.type
_entity.pdbx_description
1 polymer ?
#
loop_
_entity_poly.entity_id
_entity_poly.type
_entity_poly.pdbx_seq_one_letter_code
_entity_poly.pdbx_strand_id
1 'polypeptide(L)'
;MRSEDTAMRRFIVLLASLLTLLSATALAAPPATTTAAPAATVIKGPEINPQELHIALSSLLLAATKMAIEDAIKRGKAPDSNAAAHVGEPDYLTSNEISSITVHKGGVLQVHFTSAVSPDLTGVWLTPTRAGDSVKWSCISHDIPQITDVESYCSYQPKAH
;
A
#
# COMPACT_ATOMS: atom_id res chain seq x y z
N MET A 1 -54.58 -19.08 10.45
CA MET A 1 -53.24 -19.52 10.88
C MET A 1 -52.58 -18.30 11.51
N ARG A 2 -52.69 -18.13 12.84
CA ARG A 2 -51.74 -18.58 13.89
C ARG A 2 -50.38 -17.86 13.75
N SER A 3 -50.06 -16.92 14.65
CA SER A 3 -49.28 -17.13 15.92
C SER A 3 -47.78 -17.01 15.60
N GLU A 4 -46.86 -16.30 16.25
CA GLU A 4 -46.65 -15.58 17.53
C GLU A 4 -45.37 -14.74 17.27
N ASP A 5 -45.23 -13.45 17.57
CA ASP A 5 -45.23 -12.73 18.85
C ASP A 5 -44.18 -13.20 19.90
N THR A 6 -43.23 -12.30 20.18
CA THR A 6 -42.67 -12.03 21.51
C THR A 6 -42.11 -13.18 22.35
N ALA A 7 -40.78 -13.35 22.25
CA ALA A 7 -39.91 -13.77 23.35
C ALA A 7 -38.50 -13.26 23.00
N MET A 8 -37.70 -12.57 23.79
CA MET A 8 -37.55 -12.66 25.23
C MET A 8 -36.69 -11.46 25.67
N ARG A 9 -37.20 -10.24 25.47
CA ARG A 9 -36.78 -9.09 26.28
C ARG A 9 -37.51 -9.24 27.62
N ARG A 10 -36.76 -9.26 28.72
CA ARG A 10 -37.18 -9.14 30.14
C ARG A 10 -37.23 -10.44 30.94
N PHE A 11 -36.11 -10.74 31.58
CA PHE A 11 -36.03 -11.30 32.94
C PHE A 11 -34.98 -10.41 33.64
N ILE A 12 -35.32 -9.30 34.29
CA ILE A 12 -35.90 -9.22 35.65
C ILE A 12 -35.09 -10.14 36.58
N VAL A 13 -34.00 -9.62 37.15
CA VAL A 13 -33.93 -9.06 38.52
C VAL A 13 -34.25 -10.14 39.56
N LEU A 14 -33.26 -10.55 40.36
CA LEU A 14 -33.27 -10.52 41.84
C LEU A 14 -32.15 -11.41 42.43
N LEU A 15 -31.34 -10.78 43.29
CA LEU A 15 -30.85 -11.27 44.59
C LEU A 15 -30.25 -12.70 44.70
N ALA A 16 -28.97 -12.78 45.07
CA ALA A 16 -28.55 -12.92 46.48
C ALA A 16 -27.13 -13.50 46.60
N SER A 17 -26.36 -12.94 47.53
CA SER A 17 -25.39 -13.61 48.39
C SER A 17 -24.25 -14.41 47.75
N LEU A 18 -23.00 -14.01 47.97
CA LEU A 18 -22.26 -14.45 49.16
C LEU A 18 -20.89 -13.77 49.24
N LEU A 19 -20.60 -13.25 50.44
CA LEU A 19 -19.35 -12.74 50.92
C LEU A 19 -18.39 -13.90 51.20
N THR A 20 -17.18 -13.92 50.63
CA THR A 20 -16.02 -14.59 51.26
C THR A 20 -14.70 -14.01 50.80
N LEU A 21 -13.95 -13.52 51.78
CA LEU A 21 -12.57 -13.07 51.68
C LEU A 21 -11.67 -14.19 51.12
N LEU A 22 -10.82 -13.88 50.16
CA LEU A 22 -9.61 -14.67 49.91
C LEU A 22 -8.38 -13.76 49.96
N SER A 23 -7.47 -14.18 50.84
CA SER A 23 -6.31 -13.48 51.36
C SER A 23 -5.28 -13.10 50.29
N ALA A 24 -4.71 -11.91 50.44
CA ALA A 24 -3.50 -11.51 49.76
C ALA A 24 -2.30 -12.28 50.32
N THR A 25 -1.66 -13.10 49.48
CA THR A 25 -0.27 -13.52 49.67
C THR A 25 0.57 -12.86 48.59
N ALA A 26 1.14 -11.71 48.93
CA ALA A 26 2.17 -11.08 48.12
C ALA A 26 3.44 -11.93 48.22
N LEU A 27 3.73 -12.71 47.18
CA LEU A 27 5.05 -13.32 46.98
C LEU A 27 5.95 -12.24 46.35
N ALA A 28 6.88 -11.72 47.15
CA ALA A 28 7.88 -10.77 46.68
C ALA A 28 8.78 -11.44 45.63
N ALA A 29 8.65 -11.03 44.37
CA ALA A 29 9.60 -11.35 43.32
C ALA A 29 10.89 -10.52 43.53
N PRO A 30 12.08 -11.09 43.32
CA PRO A 30 13.34 -10.35 43.38
C PRO A 30 13.40 -9.28 42.28
N PRO A 31 14.09 -8.16 42.48
CA PRO A 31 14.25 -7.14 41.46
C PRO A 31 15.04 -7.74 40.29
N ALA A 32 14.36 -7.93 39.15
CA ALA A 32 15.03 -8.21 37.90
C ALA A 32 15.86 -6.98 37.54
N THR A 33 17.19 -7.09 37.66
CA THR A 33 18.14 -6.18 37.03
C THR A 33 17.81 -6.14 35.55
N THR A 34 17.08 -5.10 35.15
CA THR A 34 16.78 -4.83 33.76
C THR A 34 18.05 -4.22 33.19
N THR A 35 18.90 -5.05 32.61
CA THR A 35 19.96 -4.58 31.73
C THR A 35 19.25 -3.86 30.59
N ALA A 36 19.20 -2.53 30.67
CA ALA A 36 18.67 -1.70 29.60
C ALA A 36 19.51 -1.99 28.35
N ALA A 37 18.95 -2.79 27.45
CA ALA A 37 19.47 -2.91 26.11
C ALA A 37 19.51 -1.48 25.53
N PRO A 38 20.58 -1.09 24.82
CA PRO A 38 20.61 0.21 24.16
C PRO A 38 19.37 0.29 23.27
N ALA A 39 18.57 1.34 23.47
CA ALA A 39 17.42 1.64 22.64
C ALA A 39 17.91 1.59 21.19
N ALA A 40 17.47 0.58 20.45
CA ALA A 40 17.70 0.54 19.02
C ALA A 40 17.10 1.83 18.48
N THR A 41 17.96 2.72 17.98
CA THR A 41 17.54 3.86 17.20
C THR A 41 16.74 3.29 16.05
N VAL A 42 15.42 3.37 16.14
CA VAL A 42 14.53 3.09 15.02
C VAL A 42 14.90 4.15 14.01
N ILE A 43 15.73 3.78 13.03
CA ILE A 43 15.92 4.61 11.85
C ILE A 43 14.55 4.60 11.17
N LYS A 44 13.75 5.63 11.48
CA LYS A 44 12.47 5.88 10.83
C LYS A 44 12.81 5.94 9.34
N GLY A 45 12.32 4.98 8.57
CA GLY A 45 12.42 5.03 7.12
C GLY A 45 11.85 6.35 6.59
N PRO A 46 12.17 6.71 5.34
CA PRO A 46 11.65 7.93 4.72
C PRO A 46 10.13 7.98 4.91
N GLU A 47 9.62 9.15 5.31
CA GLU A 47 8.22 9.34 5.63
C GLU A 47 7.39 9.25 4.34
N ILE A 48 6.40 8.36 4.34
CA ILE A 48 5.44 8.24 3.24
C ILE A 48 4.04 8.53 3.75
N ASN A 49 3.23 9.15 2.90
CA ASN A 49 1.79 9.17 3.05
C ASN A 49 1.19 7.98 2.29
N PRO A 50 0.79 6.89 2.99
CA PRO A 50 0.30 5.68 2.33
C PRO A 50 -1.00 5.89 1.57
N GLN A 51 -1.84 6.84 1.99
CA GLN A 51 -3.09 7.16 1.31
C GLN A 51 -2.83 7.83 -0.04
N GLU A 52 -1.94 8.82 -0.08
CA GLU A 52 -1.58 9.52 -1.33
C GLU A 52 -0.85 8.59 -2.30
N LEU A 53 0.00 7.69 -1.78
CA LEU A 53 0.62 6.64 -2.59
C LEU A 53 -0.45 5.73 -3.24
N HIS A 54 -1.43 5.29 -2.47
CA HIS A 54 -2.53 4.48 -2.98
C HIS A 54 -3.36 5.22 -4.03
N ILE A 55 -3.68 6.50 -3.78
CA ILE A 55 -4.40 7.35 -4.74
C ILE A 55 -3.61 7.49 -6.04
N ALA A 56 -2.30 7.75 -5.97
CA ALA A 56 -1.44 7.83 -7.14
C ALA A 56 -1.50 6.54 -7.98
N LEU A 57 -1.33 5.39 -7.32
CA LEU A 57 -1.23 4.09 -7.98
C LEU A 57 -2.57 3.50 -8.44
N SER A 58 -3.69 3.99 -7.89
CA SER A 58 -5.05 3.66 -8.31
C SER A 58 -5.68 4.73 -9.22
N SER A 59 -4.94 5.80 -9.55
CA SER A 59 -5.47 6.92 -10.32
C SER A 59 -5.97 6.53 -11.71
N LEU A 60 -7.04 7.21 -12.16
CA LEU A 60 -7.57 7.07 -13.52
C LEU A 60 -6.50 7.40 -14.58
N LEU A 61 -5.61 8.34 -14.28
CA LEU A 61 -4.51 8.76 -15.15
C LEU A 61 -3.54 7.60 -15.41
N LEU A 62 -3.08 6.94 -14.35
CA LEU A 62 -2.19 5.78 -14.48
C LEU A 62 -2.90 4.61 -15.15
N ALA A 63 -4.17 4.36 -14.80
CA ALA A 63 -4.97 3.31 -15.41
C ALA A 63 -5.14 3.50 -16.93
N ALA A 64 -5.48 4.71 -17.39
CA ALA A 64 -5.61 5.02 -18.81
C ALA A 64 -4.29 4.86 -19.57
N THR A 65 -3.17 5.27 -18.94
CA THR A 65 -1.84 5.10 -19.53
C THR A 65 -1.47 3.61 -19.66
N LYS A 66 -1.75 2.79 -18.63
CA LYS A 66 -1.56 1.34 -18.70
C LYS A 66 -2.39 0.74 -19.83
N MET A 67 -3.66 1.11 -19.96
CA MET A 67 -4.53 0.61 -21.03
C MET A 67 -3.97 0.90 -22.44
N ALA A 68 -3.47 2.11 -22.68
CA ALA A 68 -2.88 2.49 -23.97
C ALA A 68 -1.66 1.62 -24.32
N ILE A 69 -0.80 1.36 -23.32
CA ILE A 69 0.37 0.49 -23.47
C ILE A 69 -0.04 -0.96 -23.70
N GLU A 70 -1.01 -1.47 -22.93
CA GLU A 70 -1.51 -2.84 -23.09
C GLU A 70 -2.07 -3.08 -24.49
N ASP A 71 -2.84 -2.13 -25.01
CA ASP A 71 -3.42 -2.16 -26.34
C ASP A 71 -2.34 -2.16 -27.44
N ALA A 72 -1.30 -1.32 -27.30
CA ALA A 72 -0.14 -1.33 -28.18
C ALA A 72 0.61 -2.69 -28.14
N ILE A 73 0.84 -3.25 -26.94
CA ILE A 73 1.48 -4.55 -26.76
C ILE A 73 0.63 -5.67 -27.39
N LYS A 74 -0.69 -5.64 -27.22
CA LYS A 74 -1.63 -6.61 -27.80
C LYS A 74 -1.57 -6.57 -29.33
N ARG A 75 -1.49 -5.37 -29.94
CA ARG A 75 -1.26 -5.16 -31.38
C ARG A 75 0.12 -5.60 -31.88
N GLY A 76 1.05 -5.93 -30.98
CA GLY A 76 2.31 -6.59 -31.33
C GLY A 76 3.55 -5.73 -31.21
N LYS A 77 3.44 -4.46 -30.80
CA LYS A 77 4.61 -3.60 -30.55
C LYS A 77 4.45 -2.85 -29.23
N ALA A 78 5.35 -3.14 -28.29
CA ALA A 78 5.46 -2.35 -27.08
C ALA A 78 5.97 -0.93 -27.43
N PRO A 79 5.33 0.13 -26.90
CA PRO A 79 5.78 1.50 -27.16
C PRO A 79 7.13 1.76 -26.50
N ASP A 80 7.84 2.75 -27.00
CA ASP A 80 9.16 3.16 -26.50
C ASP A 80 9.22 4.59 -25.96
N SER A 81 8.09 5.28 -25.98
CA SER A 81 7.91 6.66 -25.56
C SER A 81 6.43 6.97 -25.31
N ASN A 82 6.14 8.08 -24.63
CA ASN A 82 4.77 8.58 -24.43
C ASN A 82 4.05 8.78 -25.78
N ALA A 83 4.74 9.42 -26.74
CA ALA A 83 4.23 9.64 -28.08
C ALA A 83 3.90 8.33 -28.81
N ALA A 84 4.76 7.31 -28.73
CA ALA A 84 4.51 5.99 -29.34
C ALA A 84 3.36 5.23 -28.68
N ALA A 85 3.08 5.50 -27.40
CA ALA A 85 1.92 4.98 -26.70
C ALA A 85 0.63 5.81 -26.93
N HIS A 86 0.72 6.92 -27.68
CA HIS A 86 -0.37 7.88 -27.87
C HIS A 86 -0.95 8.42 -26.55
N VAL A 87 -0.08 8.68 -25.57
CA VAL A 87 -0.42 9.34 -24.31
C VAL A 87 0.21 10.73 -24.25
N GLY A 88 -0.23 11.55 -23.30
CA GLY A 88 0.32 12.90 -23.11
C GLY A 88 1.81 12.90 -22.76
N GLU A 89 2.47 14.05 -22.98
CA GLU A 89 3.85 14.25 -22.53
C GLU A 89 3.96 14.06 -21.00
N PRO A 90 5.13 13.63 -20.47
CA PRO A 90 5.28 13.31 -19.05
C PRO A 90 4.77 14.40 -18.10
N ASP A 91 5.08 15.66 -18.40
CA ASP A 91 4.74 16.82 -17.56
C ASP A 91 3.28 17.28 -17.71
N TYR A 92 2.50 16.66 -18.61
CA TYR A 92 1.05 16.82 -18.69
C TYR A 92 0.29 15.68 -18.01
N LEU A 93 0.97 14.59 -17.67
CA LEU A 93 0.41 13.46 -16.95
C LEU A 93 0.65 13.64 -15.45
N THR A 94 -0.04 14.61 -14.85
CA THR A 94 0.16 15.03 -13.45
C THR A 94 -1.12 15.03 -12.62
N SER A 95 -1.00 14.83 -11.32
CA SER A 95 -2.05 15.02 -10.30
C SER A 95 -1.45 15.65 -9.04
N ASN A 96 -2.22 15.70 -7.93
CA ASN A 96 -1.67 16.14 -6.65
C ASN A 96 -0.58 15.18 -6.14
N GLU A 97 -0.66 13.90 -6.49
CA GLU A 97 0.21 12.82 -6.02
C GLU A 97 1.25 12.39 -7.06
N ILE A 98 0.99 12.63 -8.35
CA ILE A 98 1.84 12.25 -9.49
C ILE A 98 2.47 13.49 -10.10
N SER A 99 3.80 13.56 -10.10
CA SER A 99 4.55 14.64 -10.74
C SER A 99 4.80 14.40 -12.23
N SER A 100 4.92 13.14 -12.66
CA SER A 100 4.99 12.77 -14.08
C SER A 100 4.77 11.28 -14.30
N ILE A 101 4.36 10.92 -15.52
CA ILE A 101 4.33 9.53 -16.00
C ILE A 101 5.13 9.43 -17.30
N THR A 102 6.23 8.68 -17.26
CA THR A 102 7.10 8.46 -18.43
C THR A 102 6.99 7.03 -18.94
N VAL A 103 6.81 6.87 -20.24
CA VAL A 103 6.87 5.59 -20.94
C VAL A 103 8.27 5.41 -21.51
N HIS A 104 8.94 4.35 -21.08
CA HIS A 104 10.25 3.93 -21.55
C HIS A 104 10.14 2.80 -22.56
N LYS A 105 11.29 2.44 -23.15
CA LYS A 105 11.43 1.29 -24.06
C LYS A 105 10.75 0.04 -23.50
N GLY A 106 9.90 -0.58 -24.32
CA GLY A 106 9.20 -1.81 -23.94
C GLY A 106 7.89 -1.56 -23.16
N GLY A 107 7.39 -0.33 -23.14
CA GLY A 107 6.17 0.05 -22.43
C GLY A 107 6.35 0.14 -20.92
N VAL A 108 7.60 0.16 -20.43
CA VAL A 108 7.88 0.31 -19.00
C VAL A 108 7.47 1.70 -18.55
N LEU A 109 6.57 1.77 -17.57
CA LEU A 109 6.15 3.02 -16.97
C LEU A 109 7.07 3.39 -15.81
N GLN A 110 7.48 4.64 -15.76
CA GLN A 110 8.02 5.26 -14.56
C GLN A 110 7.04 6.32 -14.08
N VAL A 111 6.54 6.15 -12.87
CA VAL A 111 5.65 7.10 -12.21
C VAL A 111 6.47 7.83 -11.16
N HIS A 112 6.58 9.13 -11.29
CA HIS A 112 7.20 9.97 -10.27
C HIS A 112 6.13 10.57 -9.37
N PHE A 113 6.40 10.59 -8.08
CA PHE A 113 5.46 11.15 -7.12
C PHE A 113 5.78 12.62 -6.81
N THR A 114 4.78 13.32 -6.27
CA THR A 114 4.98 14.65 -5.67
C THR A 114 5.33 14.52 -4.19
N SER A 115 5.62 15.67 -3.55
CA SER A 115 5.81 15.75 -2.11
C SER A 115 4.57 15.38 -1.28
N ALA A 116 3.38 15.25 -1.90
CA ALA A 116 2.18 14.76 -1.20
C ALA A 116 2.34 13.30 -0.76
N VAL A 117 3.04 12.49 -1.58
CA VAL A 117 3.37 11.09 -1.26
C VAL A 117 4.58 11.03 -0.32
N SER A 118 5.67 11.71 -0.67
CA SER A 118 6.87 11.81 0.15
C SER A 118 7.79 12.91 -0.37
N PRO A 119 8.46 13.68 0.50
CA PRO A 119 9.45 14.67 0.07
C PRO A 119 10.75 14.03 -0.46
N ASP A 120 11.06 12.79 -0.08
CA ASP A 120 12.37 12.17 -0.29
C ASP A 120 12.36 11.01 -1.28
N LEU A 121 11.16 10.54 -1.68
CA LEU A 121 10.99 9.34 -2.51
C LEU A 121 10.50 9.70 -3.90
N THR A 122 11.10 9.04 -4.90
CA THR A 122 11.05 9.47 -6.29
C THR A 122 9.97 8.77 -7.09
N GLY A 123 9.70 7.48 -6.89
CA GLY A 123 8.67 6.83 -7.69
C GLY A 123 8.64 5.31 -7.73
N VAL A 124 7.89 4.80 -8.70
CA VAL A 124 7.80 3.36 -9.02
C VAL A 124 7.99 3.11 -10.51
N TRP A 125 8.38 1.88 -10.81
CA TRP A 125 8.49 1.32 -12.14
C TRP A 125 7.42 0.25 -12.34
N LEU A 126 6.57 0.40 -13.35
CA LEU A 126 5.62 -0.63 -13.75
C LEU A 126 6.06 -1.25 -15.07
N THR A 127 6.38 -2.54 -15.04
CA THR A 127 6.83 -3.29 -16.22
C THR A 127 5.70 -4.17 -16.75
N PRO A 128 5.27 -3.98 -18.01
CA PRO A 128 4.30 -4.86 -18.63
C PRO A 128 4.96 -6.12 -19.20
N THR A 129 4.31 -7.26 -19.00
CA THR A 129 4.70 -8.55 -19.58
C THR A 129 3.49 -9.17 -20.28
N ARG A 130 3.62 -9.47 -21.57
CA ARG A 130 2.57 -10.17 -22.32
C ARG A 130 2.44 -11.61 -21.81
N ALA A 131 1.23 -12.01 -21.45
CA ALA A 131 0.89 -13.36 -21.00
C ALA A 131 -0.34 -13.84 -21.77
N GLY A 132 -0.11 -14.47 -22.94
CA GLY A 132 -1.17 -14.83 -23.87
C GLY A 132 -1.89 -13.60 -24.43
N ASP A 133 -3.21 -13.55 -24.22
CA ASP A 133 -4.08 -12.43 -24.62
C ASP A 133 -4.18 -11.32 -23.56
N SER A 134 -3.49 -11.49 -22.45
CA SER A 134 -3.44 -10.51 -21.36
C SER A 134 -2.06 -9.86 -21.27
N VAL A 135 -2.03 -8.70 -20.60
CA VAL A 135 -0.78 -8.06 -20.18
C VAL A 135 -0.80 -8.02 -18.66
N LYS A 136 0.27 -8.53 -18.05
CA LYS A 136 0.47 -8.48 -16.60
C LYS A 136 1.43 -7.36 -16.26
N TRP A 137 1.23 -6.72 -15.12
CA TRP A 137 2.09 -5.66 -14.64
C TRP A 137 2.87 -6.12 -13.42
N SER A 138 4.17 -5.86 -13.40
CA SER A 138 5.01 -5.91 -12.21
C SER A 138 5.28 -4.49 -11.74
N CYS A 139 5.11 -4.23 -10.45
CA CYS A 139 5.43 -2.94 -9.83
C CYS A 139 6.67 -3.08 -8.95
N ILE A 140 7.66 -2.20 -9.18
CA ILE A 140 8.92 -2.18 -8.44
C ILE A 140 9.18 -0.75 -7.96
N SER A 141 9.48 -0.58 -6.68
CA SER A 141 10.11 0.64 -6.16
C SER A 141 11.57 0.37 -5.80
N HIS A 142 12.42 1.36 -6.03
CA HIS A 142 13.83 1.29 -5.70
C HIS A 142 14.20 2.05 -4.41
N ASP A 143 13.29 2.85 -3.90
CA ASP A 143 13.53 3.86 -2.88
C ASP A 143 12.43 3.91 -1.81
N ILE A 144 11.33 3.18 -1.97
CA ILE A 144 10.25 3.04 -0.98
C ILE A 144 10.30 1.63 -0.36
N PRO A 145 11.04 1.40 0.76
CA PRO A 145 11.16 0.08 1.38
C PRO A 145 9.83 -0.50 1.83
N GLN A 146 8.95 0.35 2.36
CA GLN A 146 7.63 -0.03 2.87
C GLN A 146 6.53 -0.08 1.78
N ILE A 147 6.89 -0.09 0.48
CA ILE A 147 5.89 -0.08 -0.60
C ILE A 147 4.93 -1.28 -0.53
N THR A 148 5.44 -2.45 -0.15
CA THR A 148 4.65 -3.68 -0.07
C THR A 148 3.59 -3.61 1.03
N ASP A 149 3.79 -2.78 2.06
CA ASP A 149 2.83 -2.59 3.15
C ASP A 149 1.63 -1.74 2.72
N VAL A 150 1.82 -0.89 1.70
CA VAL A 150 0.77 -0.02 1.14
C VAL A 150 0.12 -0.67 -0.09
N GLU A 151 0.95 -1.23 -0.97
CA GLU A 151 0.53 -1.84 -2.23
C GLU A 151 1.10 -3.25 -2.36
N SER A 152 0.29 -4.23 -1.98
CA SER A 152 0.68 -5.64 -1.92
C SER A 152 1.14 -6.25 -3.26
N TYR A 153 0.82 -5.62 -4.40
CA TYR A 153 1.26 -6.06 -5.73
C TYR A 153 2.59 -5.43 -6.17
N CYS A 154 3.11 -4.46 -5.41
CA CYS A 154 4.42 -3.86 -5.61
C CYS A 154 5.50 -4.60 -4.80
N SER A 155 6.74 -4.45 -5.24
CA SER A 155 7.91 -5.00 -4.55
C SER A 155 9.00 -3.95 -4.40
N TYR A 156 9.73 -3.99 -3.29
CA TYR A 156 10.92 -3.17 -3.11
C TYR A 156 12.16 -3.92 -3.63
N GLN A 157 12.94 -3.26 -4.49
CA GLN A 157 14.22 -3.77 -4.98
C GLN A 157 15.23 -2.62 -4.99
N PRO A 158 16.18 -2.54 -4.05
CA PRO A 158 17.15 -1.44 -4.03
C PRO A 158 17.99 -1.45 -5.32
N LYS A 159 18.36 -0.27 -5.83
CA LYS A 159 19.31 -0.18 -6.95
C LYS A 159 20.64 -0.79 -6.52
N ALA A 160 21.17 -1.71 -7.33
CA ALA A 160 22.54 -2.17 -7.16
C ALA A 160 23.48 -0.97 -7.41
N HIS A 161 24.33 -0.67 -6.43
CA HIS A 161 25.37 0.35 -6.53
C HIS A 161 26.57 -0.15 -7.33
#